data_AF-A0A2U0DV83-F1
#
_entry.id   AF-A0A2U0DV83-F1
#
_cell.length_a   1.000
_cell.length_b   1.000
_cell.length_c   1.000
_cell.angle_alpha   90.00
_cell.angle_beta   90.00
_cell.angle_gamma   90.00
#
_symmetry.space_group_name_H-M   'P 1'
#
loop_
_entity.id
_entity.type
_entity.pdbx_description
1 polymer ?
#
loop_
_entity_poly.entity_id
_entity_poly.type
_entity_poly.pdbx_seq_one_letter_code
_entity_poly.pdbx_strand_id
1 'polypeptide(L)'
;MVVKRQTSDTNNMKKAFKMIILIILFIVVLLFLGIISTDEGIKRDKVLDNNVEFKGYVNDLRTSNNHRFGIIQLKLTESSVNMFIDSLQNGIYPYKIIGDVAEIYTTVPADLDYNDTITVRSKLHEIEFESTKPHPKYISELHVIEYSGNIDYVKEKTLFE
;
A
#
# COMPACT_ATOMS: atom_id res chain seq x y z
N MET A 1 -28.51 56.42 -18.66
CA MET A 1 -27.53 55.78 -17.75
C MET A 1 -27.77 54.28 -17.51
N VAL A 2 -28.44 53.56 -18.44
CA VAL A 2 -28.91 52.16 -18.22
C VAL A 2 -28.04 51.12 -18.95
N VAL A 3 -27.40 51.49 -20.06
CA VAL A 3 -26.70 50.56 -20.97
C VAL A 3 -25.43 49.95 -20.37
N LYS A 4 -24.65 50.69 -19.56
CA LYS A 4 -23.39 50.20 -18.97
C LYS A 4 -23.56 49.08 -17.93
N ARG A 5 -24.73 49.02 -17.25
CA ARG A 5 -25.01 48.01 -16.20
C ARG A 5 -25.28 46.63 -16.81
N GLN A 6 -26.13 46.57 -17.84
CA GLN A 6 -26.45 45.32 -18.55
C GLN A 6 -25.23 44.65 -19.20
N THR A 7 -24.29 45.43 -19.76
CA THR A 7 -23.06 44.90 -20.37
C THR A 7 -22.05 44.36 -19.37
N SER A 8 -22.03 44.90 -18.14
CA SER A 8 -21.17 44.43 -17.05
C SER A 8 -21.65 43.09 -16.50
N ASP A 9 -22.95 42.94 -16.29
CA ASP A 9 -23.57 41.72 -15.75
C ASP A 9 -23.45 40.54 -16.73
N THR A 10 -23.64 40.77 -18.03
CA THR A 10 -23.45 39.73 -19.06
C THR A 10 -22.00 39.24 -19.16
N ASN A 11 -21.01 40.12 -18.97
CA ASN A 11 -19.60 39.74 -18.96
C ASN A 11 -19.21 38.96 -17.70
N ASN A 12 -19.75 39.32 -16.54
CA ASN A 12 -19.54 38.59 -15.30
C ASN A 12 -20.20 37.20 -15.35
N MET A 13 -21.39 37.09 -15.94
CA MET A 13 -22.08 35.81 -16.14
C MET A 13 -21.31 34.88 -17.10
N LYS A 14 -20.73 35.41 -18.19
CA LYS A 14 -19.85 34.65 -19.10
C LYS A 14 -18.56 34.17 -18.41
N LYS A 15 -17.96 35.00 -17.54
CA LYS A 15 -16.79 34.62 -16.74
C LYS A 15 -17.14 33.51 -15.74
N ALA A 16 -18.26 33.63 -15.03
CA ALA A 16 -18.75 32.60 -14.12
C ALA A 16 -19.04 31.28 -14.85
N PHE A 17 -19.68 31.34 -16.02
CA PHE A 17 -19.94 30.16 -16.84
C PHE A 17 -18.65 29.49 -17.33
N LYS A 18 -17.65 30.27 -17.79
CA LYS A 18 -16.33 29.76 -18.17
C LYS A 18 -15.61 29.10 -16.98
N MET A 19 -15.74 29.67 -15.79
CA MET A 19 -15.16 29.12 -14.56
C MET A 19 -15.83 27.79 -14.17
N ILE A 20 -17.16 27.70 -14.30
CA ILE A 20 -17.91 26.44 -14.08
C ILE A 20 -17.44 25.35 -15.03
N ILE A 21 -17.26 25.67 -16.33
CA ILE A 21 -16.73 24.70 -17.31
C ILE A 21 -15.34 24.22 -16.93
N LEU A 22 -14.45 25.13 -16.49
CA LEU A 22 -13.10 24.77 -16.04
C LEU A 22 -13.11 23.85 -14.81
N ILE A 23 -14.01 24.11 -13.86
CA ILE A 23 -14.16 23.27 -12.67
C ILE A 23 -14.69 21.89 -13.06
N ILE A 24 -15.70 21.80 -13.92
CA ILE A 24 -16.21 20.53 -14.43
C ILE A 24 -15.11 19.75 -15.14
N LEU A 25 -14.34 20.41 -16.02
CA LEU A 25 -13.22 19.78 -16.71
C LEU A 25 -12.16 19.27 -15.73
N PHE A 26 -11.83 20.06 -14.71
CA PHE A 26 -10.89 19.64 -13.67
C PHE A 26 -11.38 18.40 -12.89
N ILE A 27 -12.66 18.38 -12.50
CA ILE A 27 -13.27 17.23 -11.83
C ILE A 27 -13.22 15.99 -12.74
N VAL A 28 -13.54 16.13 -14.03
CA VAL A 28 -13.47 15.01 -14.98
C VAL A 28 -12.04 14.47 -15.10
N VAL A 29 -11.03 15.34 -15.17
CA VAL A 29 -9.62 14.93 -15.19
C VAL A 29 -9.24 14.17 -13.91
N LEU A 30 -9.64 14.66 -12.73
CA LEU A 30 -9.37 13.98 -11.46
C LEU A 30 -10.01 12.59 -11.39
N LEU A 31 -11.25 12.45 -11.86
CA LEU A 31 -11.94 11.16 -11.93
C LEU A 31 -11.22 10.19 -12.87
N PHE A 32 -10.80 10.65 -14.04
CA PHE A 32 -10.04 9.84 -15.00
C PHE A 32 -8.70 9.37 -14.42
N LEU A 33 -7.95 10.26 -13.76
CA LEU A 33 -6.68 9.91 -13.15
C LEU A 33 -6.85 8.88 -12.01
N GLY A 34 -7.91 9.00 -11.22
CA GLY A 34 -8.23 8.02 -10.17
C GLY A 34 -8.49 6.62 -10.72
N ILE A 35 -9.31 6.50 -11.77
CA ILE A 35 -9.65 5.21 -12.38
C ILE A 35 -8.42 4.50 -12.96
N ILE A 36 -7.55 5.23 -13.67
CA ILE A 36 -6.32 4.67 -14.25
C ILE A 36 -5.39 4.17 -13.14
N SER A 37 -5.24 4.93 -12.05
CA SER A 37 -4.37 4.57 -10.94
C SER A 37 -4.82 3.27 -10.25
N THR A 38 -6.14 3.10 -10.06
CA THR A 38 -6.71 1.88 -9.46
C THR A 38 -6.52 0.66 -10.37
N ASP A 39 -6.76 0.79 -11.68
CA ASP A 39 -6.63 -0.31 -12.63
C ASP A 39 -5.16 -0.78 -12.77
N GLU A 40 -4.21 0.16 -12.76
CA GLU A 40 -2.79 -0.18 -12.74
C GLU A 40 -2.38 -0.86 -11.44
N GLY A 41 -2.83 -0.38 -10.27
CA GLY A 41 -2.57 -1.02 -8.97
C GLY A 41 -3.05 -2.46 -8.93
N ILE A 42 -4.30 -2.71 -9.32
CA ILE A 42 -4.88 -4.06 -9.36
C ILE A 42 -4.11 -4.96 -10.32
N LYS A 43 -3.73 -4.47 -11.51
CA LYS A 43 -2.96 -5.27 -12.48
C LYS A 43 -1.57 -5.62 -11.95
N ARG A 44 -0.93 -4.71 -11.22
CA ARG A 44 0.39 -4.94 -10.60
C ARG A 44 0.31 -6.00 -9.52
N ASP A 45 -0.65 -5.88 -8.60
CA ASP A 45 -0.77 -6.78 -7.46
C ASP A 45 -1.25 -8.19 -7.84
N LYS A 46 -1.64 -8.45 -9.10
CA LYS A 46 -1.88 -9.81 -9.61
C LYS A 46 -0.72 -10.77 -9.39
N VAL A 47 0.51 -10.28 -9.29
CA VAL A 47 1.68 -11.13 -8.98
C VAL A 47 1.58 -11.78 -7.59
N LEU A 48 0.74 -11.23 -6.71
CA LEU A 48 0.43 -11.77 -5.38
C LEU A 48 -0.59 -12.92 -5.42
N ASP A 49 -1.18 -13.24 -6.57
CA ASP A 49 -2.06 -14.43 -6.74
C ASP A 49 -1.26 -15.76 -6.79
N ASN A 50 -0.17 -15.83 -6.01
CA ASN A 50 0.80 -16.92 -6.03
C ASN A 50 0.52 -18.02 -4.98
N ASN A 51 -0.58 -17.92 -4.22
CA ASN A 51 -1.02 -18.87 -3.19
C ASN A 51 -0.02 -19.10 -2.03
N VAL A 52 0.89 -18.14 -1.81
CA VAL A 52 1.71 -18.10 -0.59
C VAL A 52 0.85 -17.67 0.60
N GLU A 53 0.79 -18.50 1.62
CA GLU A 53 0.09 -18.20 2.87
C GLU A 53 1.00 -18.62 4.02
N PHE A 54 1.12 -17.77 5.03
CA PHE A 54 1.96 -18.08 6.19
C PHE A 54 1.49 -17.34 7.43
N LYS A 55 1.83 -17.90 8.57
CA LYS A 55 1.49 -17.38 9.89
C LYS A 55 2.69 -17.52 10.81
N GLY A 56 2.91 -16.51 11.63
CA GLY A 56 4.00 -16.51 12.59
C GLY A 56 3.85 -15.44 13.65
N TYR A 57 4.75 -15.48 14.62
CA TYR A 57 4.83 -14.46 15.66
C TYR A 57 5.94 -13.47 15.35
N VAL A 58 5.70 -12.19 15.66
CA VAL A 58 6.70 -11.12 15.52
C VAL A 58 7.86 -11.41 16.46
N ASN A 59 9.06 -11.54 15.88
CA ASN A 59 10.28 -11.81 16.63
C ASN A 59 11.36 -10.73 16.44
N ASP A 60 11.21 -9.84 15.45
CA ASP A 60 12.01 -8.62 15.28
C ASP A 60 11.25 -7.58 14.44
N LEU A 61 11.59 -6.30 14.59
CA LEU A 61 10.95 -5.19 13.91
C LEU A 61 11.92 -4.05 13.62
N ARG A 62 11.99 -3.62 12.35
CA ARG A 62 12.89 -2.56 11.88
C ARG A 62 12.15 -1.53 11.05
N THR A 63 11.90 -0.35 11.62
CA THR A 63 11.20 0.75 10.96
C THR A 63 12.15 1.76 10.32
N SER A 64 11.82 2.18 9.10
CA SER A 64 12.45 3.32 8.44
C SER A 64 11.85 4.63 8.97
N ASN A 65 12.60 5.72 8.83
CA ASN A 65 12.10 7.07 9.10
C ASN A 65 11.11 7.55 8.01
N ASN A 66 10.86 6.75 6.96
CA ASN A 66 9.99 7.10 5.85
C ASN A 66 8.60 6.48 6.03
N HIS A 67 7.59 7.30 6.33
CA HIS A 67 6.18 6.89 6.44
C HIS A 67 5.90 5.64 7.29
N ARG A 68 6.78 5.33 8.26
CA ARG A 68 6.70 4.13 9.11
C ARG A 68 6.77 2.80 8.33
N PHE A 69 7.27 2.83 7.10
CA PHE A 69 7.58 1.61 6.36
C PHE A 69 8.68 0.84 7.08
N GLY A 70 8.57 -0.48 7.16
CA GLY A 70 9.54 -1.29 7.87
C GLY A 70 9.56 -2.75 7.44
N ILE A 71 10.49 -3.48 8.04
CA ILE A 71 10.62 -4.92 7.94
C ILE A 71 10.13 -5.53 9.25
N ILE A 72 9.12 -6.38 9.17
CA ILE A 72 8.62 -7.19 10.28
C ILE A 72 9.18 -8.59 10.08
N GLN A 73 9.99 -9.07 11.03
CA GLN A 73 10.43 -10.45 11.03
C GLN A 73 9.42 -11.30 11.78
N LEU A 74 9.10 -12.46 11.20
CA LEU A 74 8.30 -13.48 11.83
C LEU A 74 9.11 -14.76 12.04
N LYS A 75 8.88 -15.39 13.19
CA LYS A 75 9.08 -16.83 13.31
C LYS A 75 7.79 -17.53 12.88
N LEU A 76 7.89 -18.36 11.85
CA LEU A 76 6.75 -19.06 11.27
C LEU A 76 6.28 -20.21 12.16
N THR A 77 4.97 -20.30 12.33
CA THR A 77 4.27 -21.46 12.89
C THR A 77 3.66 -22.31 11.79
N GLU A 78 3.26 -21.67 10.68
CA GLU A 78 2.62 -22.29 9.52
C GLU A 78 3.08 -21.58 8.24
N SER A 79 3.28 -22.34 7.16
CA SER A 79 3.59 -21.78 5.85
C SER A 79 3.20 -22.76 4.75
N SER A 80 2.62 -22.26 3.65
CA SER A 80 2.31 -23.06 2.47
C SER A 80 3.56 -23.40 1.65
N VAL A 81 4.66 -22.66 1.85
CA VAL A 81 5.94 -22.86 1.18
C VAL A 81 7.10 -22.80 2.16
N ASN A 82 8.15 -23.58 1.92
CA ASN A 82 9.37 -23.56 2.74
C ASN A 82 10.34 -22.43 2.33
N MET A 83 10.21 -21.91 1.11
CA MET A 83 11.07 -20.85 0.60
C MET A 83 10.29 -20.01 -0.42
N PHE A 84 10.45 -18.70 -0.31
CA PHE A 84 9.97 -17.73 -1.28
C PHE A 84 10.95 -16.56 -1.35
N ILE A 85 11.73 -16.53 -2.43
CA ILE A 85 12.71 -15.48 -2.74
C ILE A 85 12.57 -15.18 -4.23
N ASP A 86 11.52 -14.47 -4.57
CA ASP A 86 11.23 -14.12 -5.96
C ASP A 86 11.48 -12.63 -6.21
N SER A 87 11.68 -12.27 -7.48
CA SER A 87 11.99 -10.92 -7.92
C SER A 87 10.97 -10.47 -8.96
N LEU A 88 10.67 -9.18 -8.95
CA LEU A 88 9.80 -8.57 -9.95
C LEU A 88 10.64 -7.68 -10.87
N GLN A 89 10.21 -7.55 -12.13
CA GLN A 89 10.85 -6.62 -13.06
C GLN A 89 10.72 -5.17 -12.58
N ASN A 90 9.58 -4.85 -11.98
CA ASN A 90 9.28 -3.56 -11.38
C ASN A 90 8.83 -3.79 -9.93
N GLY A 91 9.57 -3.23 -8.97
CA GLY A 91 9.28 -3.40 -7.54
C GLY A 91 9.81 -4.69 -6.93
N ILE A 92 9.32 -5.02 -5.74
CA ILE A 92 9.62 -6.26 -5.03
C ILE A 92 8.36 -6.83 -4.37
N TYR A 93 8.34 -8.14 -4.16
CA TYR A 93 7.32 -8.77 -3.33
C TYR A 93 7.33 -8.21 -1.91
N PRO A 94 6.17 -8.04 -1.26
CA PRO A 94 6.07 -7.52 0.11
C PRO A 94 6.45 -8.54 1.19
N TYR A 95 7.02 -9.68 0.82
CA TYR A 95 7.51 -10.67 1.76
C TYR A 95 8.60 -11.55 1.15
N LYS A 96 9.36 -12.19 2.03
CA LYS A 96 10.29 -13.28 1.73
C LYS A 96 10.17 -14.35 2.81
N ILE A 97 10.41 -15.62 2.44
CA ILE A 97 10.35 -16.76 3.34
C ILE A 97 11.59 -17.62 3.13
N ILE A 98 12.27 -17.99 4.21
CA ILE A 98 13.36 -18.99 4.21
C ILE A 98 13.22 -19.87 5.45
N GLY A 99 12.84 -21.12 5.25
CA GLY A 99 12.68 -22.08 6.34
C GLY A 99 11.57 -21.66 7.29
N ASP A 100 11.93 -21.44 8.55
CA ASP A 100 11.00 -21.06 9.62
C ASP A 100 11.01 -19.55 9.93
N VAL A 101 11.60 -18.74 9.05
CA VAL A 101 11.66 -17.28 9.15
C VAL A 101 10.99 -16.66 7.94
N ALA A 102 10.20 -15.62 8.18
CA ALA A 102 9.70 -14.74 7.14
C ALA A 102 10.02 -13.28 7.45
N GLU A 103 10.12 -12.47 6.40
CA GLU A 103 10.10 -11.01 6.49
C GLU A 103 8.89 -10.49 5.74
N ILE A 104 8.21 -9.51 6.33
CA ILE A 104 7.12 -8.74 5.69
C ILE A 104 7.57 -7.29 5.56
N TYR A 105 7.34 -6.71 4.39
CA TYR A 105 7.70 -5.34 4.05
C TYR A 105 6.43 -4.51 3.92
N THR A 106 6.11 -3.72 4.95
CA THR A 106 4.86 -2.96 4.98
C THR A 106 4.95 -1.77 5.91
N THR A 107 3.88 -0.98 5.98
CA THR A 107 3.72 0.05 7.00
C THR A 107 3.49 -0.62 8.35
N VAL A 108 4.37 -0.35 9.30
CA VAL A 108 4.34 -0.97 10.62
C VAL A 108 3.25 -0.31 11.47
N PRO A 109 2.27 -1.06 12.02
CA PRO A 109 1.27 -0.52 12.96
C PRO A 109 1.91 0.12 14.20
N ALA A 110 1.24 1.07 14.87
CA ALA A 110 1.81 1.77 16.05
C ALA A 110 1.93 0.87 17.29
N ASP A 111 1.10 -0.13 17.30
CA ASP A 111 0.69 -0.96 18.41
C ASP A 111 1.12 -2.41 18.22
N LEU A 112 1.89 -2.69 17.15
CA LEU A 112 2.53 -3.97 16.91
C LEU A 112 3.62 -4.22 17.97
N ASP A 113 3.55 -5.36 18.64
CA ASP A 113 4.52 -5.76 19.66
C ASP A 113 5.13 -7.14 19.35
N TYR A 114 6.19 -7.48 20.08
CA TYR A 114 6.76 -8.82 20.05
C TYR A 114 5.72 -9.86 20.46
N ASN A 115 5.80 -11.04 19.84
CA ASN A 115 4.88 -12.16 19.99
C ASN A 115 3.45 -11.93 19.46
N ASP A 116 3.13 -10.74 18.92
CA ASP A 116 1.90 -10.59 18.15
C ASP A 116 1.93 -11.52 16.93
N THR A 117 0.76 -11.99 16.53
CA THR A 117 0.63 -12.94 15.43
C THR A 117 0.27 -12.21 14.15
N ILE A 118 0.97 -12.54 13.07
CA ILE A 118 0.66 -12.06 11.73
C ILE A 118 0.33 -13.23 10.83
N THR A 119 -0.75 -13.10 10.06
CA THR A 119 -1.13 -14.04 9.01
C THR A 119 -1.13 -13.31 7.67
N VAL A 120 -0.43 -13.84 6.68
CA VAL A 120 -0.39 -13.30 5.31
C VAL A 120 -1.13 -14.26 4.39
N ARG A 121 -2.03 -13.70 3.58
CA ARG A 121 -2.78 -14.44 2.54
C ARG A 121 -2.60 -13.74 1.21
N SER A 122 -1.60 -14.19 0.44
CA SER A 122 -1.18 -13.54 -0.80
C SER A 122 -2.33 -13.37 -1.80
N LYS A 123 -3.15 -14.41 -2.02
CA LYS A 123 -4.27 -14.41 -2.96
C LYS A 123 -5.44 -13.51 -2.55
N LEU A 124 -5.61 -13.26 -1.26
CA LEU A 124 -6.60 -12.30 -0.76
C LEU A 124 -6.03 -10.88 -0.71
N HIS A 125 -4.72 -10.73 -0.94
CA HIS A 125 -4.00 -9.45 -0.84
C HIS A 125 -4.13 -8.87 0.57
N GLU A 126 -4.01 -9.72 1.59
CA GLU A 126 -4.28 -9.37 3.00
C GLU A 126 -3.13 -9.73 3.94
N ILE A 127 -2.93 -8.85 4.94
CA ILE A 127 -2.14 -9.08 6.14
C ILE A 127 -3.07 -8.90 7.35
N GLU A 128 -3.29 -9.97 8.11
CA GLU A 128 -4.03 -9.95 9.37
C GLU A 128 -3.05 -9.83 10.54
N PHE A 129 -3.25 -8.83 11.38
CA PHE A 129 -2.51 -8.57 12.61
C PHE A 129 -3.40 -8.91 13.81
N GLU A 130 -2.91 -9.79 14.68
CA GLU A 130 -3.59 -10.22 15.90
C GLU A 130 -2.67 -9.95 17.09
N SER A 131 -3.07 -8.99 17.92
CA SER A 131 -2.30 -8.63 19.10
C SER A 131 -2.52 -9.62 20.24
N THR A 132 -1.48 -9.83 21.03
CA THR A 132 -1.56 -10.51 22.33
C THR A 132 -2.29 -9.69 23.39
N LYS A 133 -2.41 -8.37 23.18
CA LYS A 133 -3.16 -7.43 24.02
C LYS A 133 -4.64 -7.41 23.62
N PRO A 134 -5.56 -6.95 24.50
CA PRO A 134 -7.00 -6.86 24.19
C PRO A 134 -7.29 -5.70 23.21
N HIS A 135 -6.82 -5.86 21.97
CA HIS A 135 -7.11 -5.00 20.83
C HIS A 135 -7.76 -5.82 19.72
N PRO A 136 -8.66 -5.23 18.94
CA PRO A 136 -9.29 -5.93 17.83
C PRO A 136 -8.26 -6.31 16.77
N LYS A 137 -8.53 -7.43 16.09
CA LYS A 137 -7.79 -7.83 14.89
C LYS A 137 -7.82 -6.69 13.87
N TYR A 138 -6.69 -6.49 13.20
CA TYR A 138 -6.53 -5.48 12.17
C TYR A 138 -6.14 -6.17 10.85
N ILE A 139 -6.85 -5.84 9.77
CA ILE A 139 -6.53 -6.35 8.42
C ILE A 139 -6.02 -5.16 7.61
N SER A 140 -4.86 -5.35 7.00
CA SER A 140 -4.23 -4.42 6.07
C SER A 140 -4.13 -5.04 4.69
N GLU A 141 -4.08 -4.18 3.67
CA GLU A 141 -3.88 -4.60 2.28
C GLU A 141 -2.39 -4.95 2.04
N LEU A 142 -2.16 -5.96 1.22
CA LEU A 142 -0.85 -6.43 0.79
C LEU A 142 -0.59 -5.94 -0.63
N HIS A 143 0.46 -5.15 -0.83
CA HIS A 143 0.79 -4.57 -2.13
C HIS A 143 2.25 -4.81 -2.50
N VAL A 144 2.53 -4.87 -3.80
CA VAL A 144 3.90 -4.82 -4.32
C VAL A 144 4.59 -3.52 -3.90
N ILE A 145 5.87 -3.59 -3.52
CA ILE A 145 6.64 -2.42 -3.10
C ILE A 145 7.33 -1.81 -4.31
N GLU A 146 6.92 -0.61 -4.71
CA GLU A 146 7.47 0.08 -5.90
C GLU A 146 8.33 1.31 -5.56
N TYR A 147 8.06 1.95 -4.43
CA TYR A 147 8.78 3.16 -4.06
C TYR A 147 10.27 2.85 -3.81
N SER A 148 11.15 3.47 -4.58
CA SER A 148 12.59 3.17 -4.57
C SER A 148 13.21 3.30 -3.17
N GLY A 149 12.83 4.31 -2.39
CA GLY A 149 13.35 4.47 -1.03
C GLY A 149 12.96 3.32 -0.09
N ASN A 150 11.79 2.69 -0.29
CA ASN A 150 11.39 1.51 0.47
C ASN A 150 12.15 0.27 -0.01
N ILE A 151 12.35 0.12 -1.32
CA ILE A 151 13.13 -0.96 -1.90
C ILE A 151 14.59 -0.90 -1.43
N ASP A 152 15.19 0.29 -1.42
CA ASP A 152 16.56 0.49 -0.98
C ASP A 152 16.70 0.21 0.52
N TYR A 153 15.72 0.62 1.33
CA TYR A 153 15.66 0.24 2.74
C TYR A 153 15.57 -1.28 2.94
N VAL A 154 14.74 -1.98 2.16
CA VAL A 154 14.67 -3.45 2.21
C VAL A 154 16.01 -4.07 1.83
N LYS A 155 16.66 -3.61 0.76
CA LYS A 155 17.97 -4.12 0.34
C LYS A 155 19.05 -3.92 1.41
N GLU A 156 19.03 -2.78 2.11
CA GLU A 156 20.02 -2.47 3.14
C GLU A 156 19.77 -3.27 4.43
N LYS A 157 18.50 -3.51 4.77
CA LYS A 157 18.14 -4.04 6.08
C LYS A 157 17.66 -5.49 6.05
N THR A 158 17.30 -6.09 4.93
CA THR A 158 16.83 -7.50 4.91
C THR A 158 17.87 -8.46 5.51
N LEU A 159 17.40 -9.49 6.20
CA LEU A 159 18.24 -10.59 6.70
C LEU A 159 18.46 -11.69 5.64
N PHE A 160 17.78 -11.57 4.49
CA PHE A 160 17.87 -12.53 3.41
C PHE A 160 18.75 -11.97 2.29
N GLU A 161 19.88 -12.64 2.04
CA GLU A 161 20.81 -12.36 0.94
C GLU A 161 20.18 -12.57 -0.44
#